data_AF-A0A7X6ZBC3-F1
#
_entry.id   AF-A0A7X6ZBC3-F1
#
_cell.length_a   1.000
_cell.length_b   1.000
_cell.length_c   1.000
_cell.angle_alpha   90.00
_cell.angle_beta   90.00
_cell.angle_gamma   90.00
#
_symmetry.space_group_name_H-M   'P 1'
#
loop_
_entity.id
_entity.type
_entity.pdbx_description
1 polymer ?
#
loop_
_entity_poly.entity_id
_entity_poly.type
_entity_poly.pdbx_seq_one_letter_code
_entity_poly.pdbx_strand_id
1 'polypeptide(L)' 'RHLEPGAEPLLPDERIVSAAAFAAYTQGIAAQALTPDRGTLQIGQVADAVWLSGNPIEVPATQIPELTVRATWLSGERTF' A
#
# COMPACT_ATOMS: atom_id res chain seq x y z
N ARG A 1 -1.74 -4.98 21.82
CA ARG A 1 -2.04 -4.63 20.42
C ARG A 1 -1.40 -3.28 20.18
N HIS A 2 -0.38 -3.21 19.32
CA HIS A 2 0.65 -2.18 19.37
C HIS A 2 0.50 -1.22 18.19
N LEU A 3 -0.44 -0.30 18.29
CA LEU A 3 -0.69 0.75 17.30
C LEU A 3 -0.58 2.16 17.91
N GLU A 4 -0.14 2.25 19.18
CA GLU A 4 0.04 3.54 19.86
C GLU A 4 1.26 4.29 19.32
N PRO A 5 1.20 5.61 19.15
CA PRO A 5 2.38 6.43 18.88
C PRO A 5 3.41 6.25 20.01
N GLY A 6 4.62 5.79 19.68
CA GLY A 6 5.73 5.59 20.64
C GLY A 6 5.87 4.16 21.17
N ALA A 7 5.11 3.22 20.62
CA ALA A 7 5.15 1.85 21.06
C ALA A 7 6.44 1.15 20.54
N GLU A 8 7.16 0.43 21.42
CA GLU A 8 8.44 -0.23 21.13
C GLU A 8 8.30 -1.35 20.06
N PRO A 9 8.94 -1.21 18.88
CA PRO A 9 8.81 -2.21 17.82
C PRO A 9 9.25 -3.59 18.31
N LEU A 10 8.65 -4.66 17.77
CA LEU A 10 8.95 -6.05 18.18
C LEU A 10 10.47 -6.29 18.21
N LEU A 11 11.18 -5.74 17.20
CA LEU A 11 12.59 -5.30 17.23
C LEU A 11 12.75 -4.05 16.32
N PRO A 12 13.58 -3.04 16.66
CA PRO A 12 13.83 -1.88 15.79
C PRO A 12 14.33 -2.26 14.39
N ASP A 13 15.10 -3.34 14.31
CA ASP A 13 15.74 -3.82 13.08
C ASP A 13 14.76 -4.55 12.13
N GLU A 14 13.57 -4.92 12.60
CA GLU A 14 12.54 -5.58 11.77
C GLU A 14 11.64 -4.58 11.02
N ARG A 15 11.86 -3.28 11.20
CA ARG A 15 11.12 -2.24 10.47
C ARG A 15 11.54 -2.23 9.01
N ILE A 16 10.62 -2.61 8.13
CA ILE A 16 10.80 -2.43 6.70
C ILE A 16 10.55 -0.97 6.29
N VAL A 17 11.26 -0.50 5.26
CA VAL A 17 11.04 0.83 4.68
C VAL A 17 9.70 0.89 3.94
N SER A 18 9.07 2.07 3.91
CA SER A 18 7.73 2.27 3.32
C SER A 18 7.62 1.77 1.87
N ALA A 19 8.66 1.96 1.06
CA ALA A 19 8.71 1.44 -0.31
C ALA A 19 8.63 -0.09 -0.37
N ALA A 20 9.33 -0.79 0.52
CA ALA A 20 9.29 -2.26 0.61
C ALA A 20 7.92 -2.74 1.09
N ALA A 21 7.33 -2.06 2.08
CA ALA A 21 5.96 -2.35 2.53
C ALA A 21 4.94 -2.15 1.40
N PHE A 22 5.02 -1.04 0.68
CA PHE A 22 4.13 -0.74 -0.44
C PHE A 22 4.23 -1.79 -1.55
N ALA A 23 5.46 -2.19 -1.92
CA ALA A 23 5.68 -3.26 -2.89
C ALA A 23 5.11 -4.60 -2.40
N ALA A 24 5.28 -4.94 -1.11
CA ALA A 24 4.75 -6.17 -0.53
C ALA A 24 3.21 -6.23 -0.61
N TYR A 25 2.52 -5.12 -0.33
CA TYR A 25 1.04 -5.02 -0.39
C TYR A 25 0.46 -4.80 -1.80
N THR A 26 1.30 -4.76 -2.85
CA THR A 26 0.85 -4.59 -4.24
C THR A 26 1.41 -5.71 -5.12
N GLN A 27 2.61 -5.53 -5.66
CA GLN A 27 3.32 -6.52 -6.49
C GLN A 27 3.54 -7.85 -5.76
N GLY A 28 3.86 -7.78 -4.46
CA GLY A 28 4.08 -8.97 -3.63
C GLY A 28 2.84 -9.86 -3.52
N ILE A 29 1.68 -9.26 -3.24
CA ILE A 29 0.40 -9.97 -3.21
C ILE A 29 0.05 -10.53 -4.59
N ALA A 30 0.22 -9.76 -5.66
CA ALA A 30 -0.06 -10.22 -7.03
C ALA A 30 0.80 -11.45 -7.41
N ALA A 31 2.08 -11.44 -7.05
CA ALA A 31 2.97 -12.58 -7.23
C ALA A 31 2.54 -13.80 -6.41
N GLN A 32 2.21 -13.62 -5.13
CA GLN A 32 1.72 -14.69 -4.25
C GLN A 32 0.41 -15.30 -4.73
N ALA A 33 -0.47 -14.47 -5.31
CA ALA A 33 -1.77 -14.88 -5.85
C ALA A 33 -1.68 -15.45 -7.28
N LEU A 34 -0.49 -15.48 -7.90
CA LEU A 34 -0.30 -15.87 -9.30
C LEU A 34 -1.17 -15.06 -10.27
N THR A 35 -1.31 -13.75 -10.01
CA THR A 35 -2.09 -12.80 -10.83
C THR A 35 -1.16 -11.75 -11.44
N PRO A 36 -0.41 -12.09 -12.52
CA PRO A 36 0.62 -11.21 -13.08
C PRO A 36 0.06 -9.94 -13.75
N ASP A 37 -1.24 -9.91 -14.01
CA ASP A 37 -1.98 -8.78 -14.55
C ASP A 37 -2.46 -7.80 -13.47
N ARG A 38 -1.99 -7.93 -12.22
CA ARG A 38 -2.34 -7.07 -11.07
C ARG A 38 -1.10 -6.58 -10.32
N GLY A 39 -1.32 -5.67 -9.36
CA GLY A 39 -0.29 -5.18 -8.44
C GLY A 39 0.57 -4.02 -8.97
N THR A 40 0.39 -3.61 -10.23
CA THR A 40 0.96 -2.37 -10.79
C THR A 40 -0.07 -1.64 -11.65
N LEU A 41 0.24 -0.40 -12.02
CA LEU A 41 -0.53 0.39 -12.98
C LEU A 41 0.24 0.43 -14.31
N GLN A 42 0.03 -0.55 -15.17
CA GLN A 42 0.61 -0.65 -16.50
C GLN A 42 -0.47 -0.96 -17.54
N ILE A 43 -0.20 -0.63 -18.81
CA ILE A 43 -1.12 -0.96 -19.91
C ILE A 43 -1.29 -2.48 -20.00
N GLY A 44 -2.54 -2.94 -20.10
CA GLY A 44 -2.89 -4.36 -20.19
C GLY A 44 -3.16 -5.05 -18.85
N GLN A 45 -2.99 -4.35 -17.72
CA GLN A 45 -3.33 -4.86 -16.40
C GLN A 45 -4.77 -4.54 -16.00
N VAL A 46 -5.30 -5.28 -15.02
CA VAL A 46 -6.60 -4.99 -14.44
C VAL A 46 -6.54 -3.64 -13.73
N ALA A 47 -7.53 -2.78 -14.01
CA ALA A 47 -7.60 -1.42 -13.50
C ALA A 47 -8.10 -1.36 -12.05
N ASP A 48 -7.39 -2.03 -11.14
CA ASP A 48 -7.55 -1.87 -9.70
C ASP A 48 -6.63 -0.75 -9.21
N ALA A 49 -7.20 0.23 -8.52
CA ALA A 49 -6.43 1.38 -8.05
C ALA A 49 -7.01 1.98 -6.77
N VAL A 50 -6.14 2.64 -6.02
CA VAL A 50 -6.52 3.51 -4.91
C VAL A 50 -5.91 4.89 -5.13
N TRP A 51 -6.71 5.93 -4.96
CA TRP A 51 -6.21 7.29 -4.93
C TRP A 51 -6.08 7.75 -3.48
N LEU A 52 -4.86 8.04 -3.05
CA LEU A 52 -4.56 8.50 -1.69
C LEU A 52 -4.39 10.01 -1.64
N SER A 53 -4.56 10.60 -0.45
CA SER A 53 -4.35 12.04 -0.23
C SER A 53 -2.90 12.51 -0.31
N GLY A 54 -1.95 11.57 -0.32
CA GLY A 54 -0.51 11.80 -0.48
C GLY A 54 0.21 10.50 -0.85
N ASN A 55 1.51 10.60 -1.13
CA ASN A 55 2.34 9.44 -1.47
C ASN A 55 2.87 8.76 -0.17
N PRO A 56 2.45 7.51 0.14
CA PRO A 56 2.89 6.80 1.35
C PRO A 56 4.39 6.49 1.38
N ILE A 57 5.10 6.64 0.26
CA ILE A 57 6.55 6.43 0.16
C ILE A 57 7.33 7.71 0.50
N GLU A 58 6.72 8.89 0.32
CA GLU A 58 7.38 10.19 0.51
C GLU A 58 7.10 10.80 1.89
N VAL A 59 6.01 10.41 2.55
CA VAL A 59 5.68 10.89 3.89
C VAL A 59 6.43 10.09 4.98
N PRO A 60 6.72 10.70 6.14
CA PRO A 60 7.20 9.95 7.31
C PRO A 60 6.27 8.76 7.61
N ALA A 61 6.85 7.61 7.98
CA ALA A 61 6.08 6.39 8.26
C ALA A 61 4.99 6.61 9.34
N THR A 62 5.23 7.51 10.29
CA THR A 62 4.28 7.89 11.34
C THR A 62 3.06 8.68 10.83
N GLN A 63 3.14 9.27 9.64
CA GLN A 63 2.06 10.04 8.99
C GLN A 63 1.29 9.21 7.95
N ILE A 64 1.76 8.01 7.58
CA ILE A 64 1.02 7.11 6.67
C ILE A 64 -0.42 6.85 7.16
N PRO A 65 -0.69 6.65 8.46
CA PRO A 65 -2.07 6.46 8.95
C PRO A 65 -2.99 7.68 8.79
N GLU A 66 -2.43 8.87 8.55
CA GLU A 66 -3.19 10.11 8.35
C GLU A 66 -3.61 10.28 6.87
N LEU A 67 -3.05 9.48 5.96
CA LEU A 67 -3.45 9.49 4.56
C LEU A 67 -4.88 8.98 4.41
N THR A 68 -5.68 9.72 3.65
CA THR A 68 -7.07 9.36 3.36
C THR A 68 -7.18 8.74 1.98
N VAL A 69 -8.04 7.72 1.86
CA VAL A 69 -8.47 7.21 0.57
C VAL A 69 -9.46 8.21 -0.02
N ARG A 70 -9.15 8.74 -1.20
CA ARG A 70 -10.01 9.68 -1.95
C ARG A 70 -10.98 8.97 -2.88
N ALA A 71 -10.56 7.82 -3.41
CA ALA A 71 -11.36 6.96 -4.28
C ALA A 71 -10.73 5.57 -4.42
N THR A 72 -11.54 4.59 -4.76
CA THR A 72 -11.09 3.23 -5.14
C THR A 72 -11.71 2.79 -6.45
N TRP A 73 -10.98 1.98 -7.20
CA TRP A 73 -11.45 1.32 -8.43
C TRP A 73 -11.22 -0.17 -8.34
N LEU A 74 -12.22 -0.94 -8.78
CA LEU A 74 -12.15 -2.38 -8.97
C LEU A 74 -12.45 -2.66 -10.44
N SER A 75 -11.48 -3.22 -11.18
CA SER A 75 -11.62 -3.49 -12.62
C SER A 75 -12.10 -2.29 -13.43
N GLY A 76 -11.64 -1.08 -13.08
CA GLY A 76 -11.99 0.17 -13.74
C GLY A 76 -13.31 0.81 -13.28
N GLU A 77 -14.11 0.12 -12.48
CA GLU A 77 -15.32 0.69 -11.88
C GLU A 77 -14.99 1.36 -10.55
N ARG A 78 -15.45 2.60 -10.36
CA ARG A 78 -15.25 3.32 -9.10
C ARG A 78 -16.17 2.76 -8.02
N THR A 79 -15.61 2.37 -6.87
CA THR A 79 -16.34 1.72 -5.77
C THR A 79 -16.42 2.56 -4.50
N PHE A 80 -15.59 3.60 -4.38
CA PHE A 80 -15.56 4.59 -3.30
C PHE A 80 -15.10 5.95 -3.87
#